data_AF-A0A0F5PT85-F1
#
_entry.id   AF-A0A0F5PT85-F1
#
_cell.length_a   1.000
_cell.length_b   1.000
_cell.length_c   1.000
_cell.angle_alpha   90.00
_cell.angle_beta   90.00
_cell.angle_gamma   90.00
#
_symmetry.space_group_name_H-M   'P 1'
#
loop_
_entity.id
_entity.type
_entity.pdbx_description
1 polymer ?
#
loop_
_entity_poly.entity_id
_entity_poly.type
_entity_poly.pdbx_seq_one_letter_code
_entity_poly.pdbx_strand_id
1 'polypeptide(L)'
;MLGVDTNVLVRFLTRDDETQAEHALRIITTPQNQPIRVSLVVLVELVWVLTKVKRWPSKDVFEACRGLLRSSDFFVEQGETVEECLSDAQLAGCDLADALIGVMNARAGCTTTVTFDREAQKLSYMTAAESFA
;
A
#
# COMPACT_ATOMS: atom_id res chain seq x y z
N MET A 1 -19.40 -6.73 -6.40
CA MET A 1 -17.97 -6.41 -6.16
C MET A 1 -17.66 -6.73 -4.71
N LEU A 2 -16.77 -7.67 -4.47
CA LEU A 2 -16.35 -8.08 -3.13
C LEU A 2 -15.22 -7.18 -2.66
N GLY A 3 -15.26 -6.73 -1.40
CA GLY A 3 -14.13 -6.05 -0.76
C GLY A 3 -13.32 -7.05 0.05
N VAL A 4 -12.00 -6.84 0.13
CA VAL A 4 -11.11 -7.72 0.88
C VAL A 4 -10.43 -6.97 2.02
N ASP A 5 -10.21 -7.66 3.12
CA ASP A 5 -9.44 -7.17 4.27
C ASP A 5 -7.95 -7.55 4.14
N THR A 6 -7.08 -6.86 4.87
CA THR A 6 -5.63 -7.06 4.86
C THR A 6 -5.26 -8.51 5.16
N ASN A 7 -5.91 -9.14 6.14
CA ASN A 7 -5.58 -10.51 6.55
C ASN A 7 -5.75 -11.52 5.40
N VAL A 8 -6.79 -11.41 4.56
CA VAL A 8 -7.01 -12.31 3.42
C VAL A 8 -5.91 -12.14 2.38
N LEU A 9 -5.49 -10.90 2.08
CA LEU A 9 -4.36 -10.65 1.18
C LEU A 9 -3.04 -11.16 1.74
N VAL A 10 -2.81 -11.02 3.05
CA VAL A 10 -1.63 -11.60 3.72
C VAL A 10 -1.61 -13.11 3.56
N ARG A 11 -2.74 -13.81 3.75
CA ARG A 11 -2.82 -15.27 3.57
C ARG A 11 -2.60 -15.68 2.13
N PHE A 12 -3.15 -14.92 1.18
CA PHE A 12 -2.95 -15.16 -0.24
C PHE A 12 -1.47 -15.03 -0.64
N LEU A 13 -0.79 -13.98 -0.21
CA LEU A 13 0.59 -13.69 -0.62
C LEU A 13 1.63 -14.53 0.12
N THR A 14 1.45 -14.75 1.43
CA THR A 14 2.47 -15.39 2.26
C THR A 14 2.28 -16.88 2.41
N ARG A 15 1.06 -17.38 2.24
CA ARG A 15 0.67 -18.79 2.44
C ARG A 15 1.15 -19.37 3.78
N ASP A 16 1.19 -18.54 4.81
CA ASP A 16 1.70 -18.88 6.14
C ASP A 16 0.72 -19.66 7.03
N ASP A 17 -0.56 -19.71 6.63
CA ASP A 17 -1.60 -20.59 7.15
C ASP A 17 -2.21 -21.33 5.96
N GLU A 18 -2.00 -22.64 5.87
CA GLU A 18 -2.38 -23.45 4.71
C GLU A 18 -3.90 -23.41 4.45
N THR A 19 -4.71 -23.56 5.51
CA THR A 19 -6.17 -23.57 5.39
C THR A 19 -6.70 -22.20 4.96
N GLN A 20 -6.22 -21.13 5.59
CA GLN A 20 -6.66 -19.79 5.23
C GLN A 20 -6.12 -19.37 3.85
N ALA A 21 -4.93 -19.81 3.46
CA ALA A 21 -4.37 -19.54 2.14
C ALA A 21 -5.18 -20.20 1.02
N GLU A 22 -5.65 -21.43 1.22
CA GLU A 22 -6.56 -22.09 0.27
C GLU A 22 -7.91 -21.37 0.16
N HIS A 23 -8.44 -20.86 1.27
CA HIS A 23 -9.67 -20.08 1.25
C HIS A 23 -9.46 -18.74 0.54
N ALA A 24 -8.37 -18.03 0.84
CA ALA A 24 -8.02 -16.77 0.20
C ALA A 24 -7.82 -16.94 -1.31
N LEU A 25 -7.09 -17.98 -1.73
CA LEU A 25 -6.91 -18.33 -3.14
C LEU A 25 -8.25 -18.58 -3.82
N ARG A 26 -9.12 -19.43 -3.24
CA ARG A 26 -10.46 -19.70 -3.79
C ARG A 26 -11.31 -18.44 -3.93
N ILE A 27 -11.31 -17.56 -2.92
CA ILE A 27 -12.02 -16.28 -2.97
C ILE A 27 -11.51 -15.43 -4.13
N ILE A 28 -10.18 -15.32 -4.27
CA ILE A 28 -9.53 -14.45 -5.27
C ILE A 28 -9.69 -14.96 -6.70
N THR A 29 -9.62 -16.27 -6.92
CA THR A 29 -9.67 -16.85 -8.28
C THR A 29 -11.09 -17.19 -8.75
N THR A 30 -12.11 -17.00 -7.92
CA THR A 30 -13.51 -17.23 -8.34
C THR A 30 -13.98 -16.06 -9.22
N PRO A 31 -14.31 -16.28 -10.51
CA PRO A 31 -14.60 -15.19 -11.46
C PRO A 31 -15.75 -14.29 -11.01
N GLN A 32 -16.75 -14.83 -10.31
CA GLN A 32 -17.91 -14.07 -9.82
C GLN A 32 -17.56 -13.06 -8.71
N ASN A 33 -16.40 -13.22 -8.05
CA ASN A 33 -15.93 -12.29 -7.02
C ASN A 33 -15.14 -11.11 -7.61
N GLN A 34 -14.69 -11.23 -8.86
CA GLN A 34 -13.77 -10.29 -9.50
C GLN A 34 -14.52 -9.12 -10.19
N PRO A 35 -13.94 -7.91 -10.20
CA PRO A 35 -12.71 -7.55 -9.50
C PRO A 35 -12.96 -7.42 -7.98
N ILE A 36 -11.95 -7.78 -7.19
CA ILE A 36 -11.95 -7.63 -5.74
C ILE A 36 -11.46 -6.23 -5.38
N ARG A 37 -12.28 -5.47 -4.66
CA ARG A 37 -11.91 -4.13 -4.22
C ARG A 37 -10.89 -4.18 -3.09
N VAL A 38 -9.79 -3.46 -3.29
CA VAL A 38 -8.75 -3.20 -2.29
C VAL A 38 -8.77 -1.71 -1.95
N SER A 39 -8.98 -1.36 -0.68
CA SER A 39 -8.96 0.04 -0.23
C SER A 39 -7.54 0.53 0.02
N LEU A 40 -7.35 1.85 0.11
CA LEU A 40 -6.06 2.42 0.50
C LEU A 40 -5.59 1.95 1.89
N VAL A 41 -6.53 1.82 2.84
CA VAL A 41 -6.22 1.34 4.20
C VAL A 41 -5.68 -0.09 4.16
N VAL A 42 -6.31 -0.95 3.35
CA VAL A 42 -5.86 -2.34 3.18
C VAL A 42 -4.46 -2.40 2.57
N LEU A 43 -4.14 -1.52 1.61
CA LEU A 43 -2.78 -1.47 1.07
C LEU A 43 -1.75 -0.97 2.09
N VAL A 44 -2.06 0.07 2.86
CA VAL A 44 -1.18 0.61 3.90
C VAL A 44 -0.89 -0.46 4.95
N GLU A 45 -1.92 -1.13 5.46
CA GLU A 45 -1.74 -2.21 6.42
C GLU A 45 -1.00 -3.41 5.81
N LEU A 46 -1.27 -3.74 4.54
CA LEU A 46 -0.56 -4.83 3.87
C LEU A 46 0.94 -4.55 3.79
N VAL A 47 1.33 -3.35 3.37
CA VAL A 47 2.75 -2.95 3.31
C VAL A 47 3.38 -3.02 4.70
N TRP A 48 2.70 -2.48 5.71
CA TRP A 48 3.18 -2.52 7.09
C TRP A 48 3.34 -3.97 7.59
N VAL A 49 2.34 -4.84 7.39
CA VAL A 49 2.40 -6.24 7.82
C VAL A 49 3.53 -6.97 7.12
N LEU A 50 3.66 -6.83 5.79
CA LEU A 50 4.68 -7.56 5.04
C LEU A 50 6.09 -7.08 5.38
N THR A 51 6.31 -5.77 5.56
CA THR A 51 7.63 -5.23 5.89
C THR A 51 7.99 -5.39 7.36
N LYS A 52 7.09 -5.10 8.30
CA LYS A 52 7.40 -5.07 9.74
C LYS A 52 7.19 -6.41 10.42
N VAL A 53 6.11 -7.13 10.07
CA VAL A 53 5.77 -8.42 10.70
C VAL A 53 6.40 -9.59 9.94
N LYS A 54 6.25 -9.63 8.61
CA LYS A 54 6.81 -10.70 7.76
C LYS A 54 8.25 -10.46 7.34
N ARG A 55 8.78 -9.25 7.58
CA ARG A 55 10.18 -8.88 7.29
C ARG A 55 10.57 -9.09 5.83
N TRP A 56 9.61 -8.97 4.91
CA TRP A 56 9.90 -8.93 3.48
C TRP A 56 10.68 -7.65 3.15
N PRO A 57 11.64 -7.70 2.22
CA PRO A 57 12.28 -6.50 1.70
C PRO A 57 11.25 -5.54 1.11
N SER A 58 11.33 -4.24 1.41
CA SER A 58 10.35 -3.24 0.92
C SER A 58 10.20 -3.26 -0.60
N LYS A 59 11.29 -3.53 -1.32
CA LYS A 59 11.27 -3.70 -2.78
C LYS A 59 10.31 -4.82 -3.23
N ASP A 60 10.35 -5.97 -2.56
CA ASP A 60 9.51 -7.12 -2.91
C ASP A 60 8.05 -6.85 -2.53
N VAL A 61 7.82 -6.14 -1.42
CA VAL A 61 6.48 -5.71 -0.99
C VAL A 61 5.88 -4.73 -2.01
N PHE A 62 6.64 -3.74 -2.47
CA PHE A 62 6.17 -2.79 -3.47
C PHE A 62 5.89 -3.47 -4.81
N GLU A 63 6.72 -4.43 -5.23
CA GLU A 63 6.43 -5.23 -6.42
C GLU A 63 5.16 -6.09 -6.27
N ALA A 64 4.87 -6.61 -5.07
CA ALA A 64 3.61 -7.29 -4.80
C ALA A 64 2.41 -6.34 -4.93
N CYS A 65 2.50 -5.12 -4.39
CA CYS A 65 1.47 -4.08 -4.56
C CYS A 65 1.27 -3.71 -6.03
N ARG A 66 2.34 -3.56 -6.82
CA ARG A 66 2.25 -3.37 -8.27
C ARG A 66 1.62 -4.57 -8.98
N GLY A 67 1.86 -5.79 -8.48
CA GLY A 67 1.17 -6.98 -8.94
C GLY A 67 -0.36 -6.89 -8.78
N LEU A 68 -0.83 -6.38 -7.63
CA LEU A 68 -2.26 -6.12 -7.40
C LEU A 68 -2.80 -5.07 -8.37
N LEU A 69 -2.07 -3.97 -8.60
CA LEU A 69 -2.45 -2.90 -9.54
C LEU A 69 -2.56 -3.38 -11.00
N ARG A 70 -1.67 -4.29 -11.42
CA ARG A 70 -1.62 -4.81 -12.79
C ARG A 70 -2.63 -5.92 -13.07
N SER A 71 -3.15 -6.59 -12.03
CA SER A 71 -4.07 -7.70 -12.20
C SER A 71 -5.51 -7.22 -12.40
N SER A 72 -6.21 -7.82 -13.38
CA SER A 72 -7.65 -7.63 -13.57
C SER A 72 -8.51 -8.24 -12.45
N ASP A 73 -7.92 -9.08 -11.61
CA ASP A 73 -8.61 -9.72 -10.48
C ASP A 73 -8.93 -8.70 -9.37
N PHE A 74 -8.25 -7.55 -9.35
CA PHE A 74 -8.37 -6.54 -8.30
C PHE A 74 -8.79 -5.19 -8.85
N PHE A 75 -9.54 -4.46 -8.03
CA PHE A 75 -9.82 -3.05 -8.20
C PHE A 75 -9.20 -2.29 -7.03
N VAL A 76 -8.04 -1.68 -7.26
CA VAL A 76 -7.33 -0.89 -6.25
C VAL A 76 -7.88 0.52 -6.22
N GLU A 77 -8.28 0.97 -5.04
CA GLU A 77 -8.70 2.34 -4.80
C GLU A 77 -7.61 3.34 -5.18
N GLN A 78 -7.95 4.30 -6.04
CA GLN A 78 -7.03 5.33 -6.53
C GLN A 78 -5.74 4.75 -7.13
N GLY A 79 -5.83 3.69 -7.94
CA GLY A 79 -4.68 2.94 -8.45
C GLY A 79 -3.54 3.77 -9.06
N GLU A 80 -3.85 4.81 -9.85
CA GLU A 80 -2.82 5.71 -10.41
C GLU A 80 -2.04 6.45 -9.31
N THR A 81 -2.74 6.84 -8.24
CA THR A 81 -2.14 7.52 -7.07
C THR A 81 -1.28 6.56 -6.27
N VAL A 82 -1.72 5.31 -6.15
CA VAL A 82 -0.94 4.27 -5.49
C VAL A 82 0.35 4.01 -6.27
N GLU A 83 0.32 3.93 -7.60
CA GLU A 83 1.54 3.73 -8.41
C GLU A 83 2.52 4.90 -8.28
N GLU A 84 2.01 6.14 -8.29
CA GLU A 84 2.79 7.35 -8.00
C GLU A 84 3.44 7.24 -6.61
N CYS A 85 2.67 6.93 -5.57
CA CYS A 85 3.16 6.84 -4.19
C CYS A 85 4.14 5.67 -3.99
N LEU A 86 3.96 4.53 -4.67
CA LEU A 86 4.92 3.41 -4.64
C LEU A 86 6.26 3.82 -5.25
N SER A 87 6.24 4.62 -6.32
CA SER A 87 7.44 5.13 -6.97
C SER A 87 8.17 6.14 -6.09
N ASP A 88 7.43 7.11 -5.54
CA ASP A 88 7.93 8.10 -4.60
C ASP A 88 8.54 7.46 -3.34
N ALA A 89 7.80 6.55 -2.70
CA ALA A 89 8.27 5.86 -1.50
C ALA A 89 9.54 5.05 -1.76
N GLN A 90 9.62 4.39 -2.93
CA GLN A 90 10.81 3.64 -3.32
C GLN A 90 12.04 4.53 -3.54
N LEU A 91 11.86 5.71 -4.13
CA LEU A 91 12.94 6.67 -4.37
C LEU A 91 13.39 7.36 -3.08
N ALA A 92 12.45 7.72 -2.21
CA ALA A 92 12.73 8.37 -0.93
C ALA A 92 13.27 7.40 0.12
N GLY A 93 12.89 6.12 0.06
CA GLY A 93 13.20 5.12 1.08
C GLY A 93 12.23 5.12 2.26
N CYS A 94 11.04 5.72 2.12
CA CYS A 94 10.01 5.80 3.15
C CYS A 94 8.91 4.73 2.98
N ASP A 95 7.89 4.74 3.86
CA ASP A 95 6.73 3.85 3.73
C ASP A 95 5.75 4.36 2.67
N LEU A 96 4.89 3.47 2.14
CA LEU A 96 3.79 3.83 1.25
C LEU A 96 2.81 4.80 1.96
N ALA A 97 2.61 4.61 3.27
CA ALA A 97 1.75 5.47 4.07
C ALA A 97 2.22 6.93 4.05
N ASP A 98 3.53 7.17 4.15
CA ASP A 98 4.10 8.51 4.09
C ASP A 98 3.77 9.17 2.76
N ALA A 99 4.09 8.50 1.64
CA ALA A 99 3.80 9.02 0.31
C ALA A 99 2.30 9.32 0.11
N LEU A 100 1.41 8.41 0.51
CA LEU A 100 -0.04 8.62 0.42
C LEU A 100 -0.51 9.82 1.22
N ILE A 101 -0.07 9.97 2.48
CA ILE A 101 -0.44 11.11 3.33
C ILE A 101 -0.05 12.42 2.64
N GLY A 102 1.17 12.49 2.14
CA GLY A 102 1.69 13.70 1.53
C GLY A 102 1.00 14.06 0.20
N VAL A 103 0.81 13.08 -0.69
CA VAL A 103 0.08 13.28 -1.95
C VAL A 103 -1.37 13.68 -1.70
N MET A 104 -2.04 13.05 -0.73
CA MET A 104 -3.43 13.37 -0.39
C MET A 104 -3.59 14.80 0.15
N ASN A 105 -2.69 15.24 1.04
CA ASN A 105 -2.69 16.62 1.54
C ASN A 105 -2.37 17.62 0.43
N ALA A 106 -1.39 17.34 -0.43
CA ALA A 106 -1.09 18.19 -1.57
C ALA A 106 -2.31 18.36 -2.49
N ARG A 107 -3.03 17.28 -2.77
CA ARG A 107 -4.28 17.31 -3.56
C ARG A 107 -5.44 17.99 -2.85
N ALA A 108 -5.45 18.00 -1.51
CA ALA A 108 -6.40 18.76 -0.71
C ALA A 108 -6.06 20.27 -0.64
N GLY A 109 -4.97 20.72 -1.25
CA GLY A 109 -4.56 22.12 -1.29
C GLY A 109 -3.68 22.56 -0.12
N CYS A 110 -3.13 21.63 0.66
CA CYS A 110 -2.12 21.95 1.67
C CYS A 110 -0.83 22.43 0.99
N THR A 111 -0.21 23.47 1.55
CA THR A 111 1.08 23.98 1.04
C THR A 111 2.24 23.01 1.30
N THR A 112 2.16 22.26 2.39
CA THR A 112 3.08 21.16 2.72
C THR A 112 2.44 20.23 3.74
N THR A 113 2.96 19.00 3.86
CA THR A 113 2.71 18.09 4.98
C THR A 113 3.90 18.10 5.93
N VAL A 114 3.68 18.36 7.22
CA VAL A 114 4.75 18.33 8.22
C VAL A 114 4.98 16.94 8.78
N THR A 115 6.24 16.53 8.94
CA THR A 115 6.60 15.21 9.50
C THR A 115 7.95 15.24 10.26
N PHE A 116 8.06 14.38 11.27
CA PHE A 116 9.32 14.10 11.98
C PHE A 116 10.11 12.94 11.34
N ASP A 117 9.52 12.23 10.37
CA ASP A 117 10.20 11.14 9.67
C ASP A 117 11.19 11.69 8.63
N ARG A 118 12.48 11.42 8.84
CA ARG A 118 13.56 11.90 7.99
C ARG A 118 13.56 11.32 6.58
N GLU A 119 13.05 10.11 6.40
CA GLU A 119 12.94 9.50 5.08
C GLU A 119 11.77 10.14 4.33
N ALA A 120 10.65 10.34 5.00
CA ALA A 120 9.48 11.01 4.43
C ALA A 120 9.76 12.49 4.06
N GLN A 121 10.64 13.18 4.80
CA GLN A 121 11.10 14.54 4.50
C GLN A 121 11.78 14.69 3.13
N LYS A 122 12.18 13.58 2.48
CA LYS A 122 12.76 13.61 1.12
C LYS A 122 11.70 13.77 0.02
N LEU A 123 10.42 13.61 0.35
CA LEU A 123 9.30 13.78 -0.57
C LEU A 123 9.02 15.27 -0.80
N SER A 124 8.71 15.64 -2.04
CA SER A 124 8.55 17.05 -2.45
C SER A 124 7.37 17.78 -1.77
N TYR A 125 6.40 17.02 -1.28
CA TYR A 125 5.19 17.50 -0.60
C TYR A 125 5.29 17.41 0.93
N MET A 126 6.47 17.08 1.47
CA MET A 126 6.72 16.99 2.91
C MET A 126 7.78 17.98 3.39
N THR A 127 7.67 18.40 4.65
CA THR A 127 8.62 19.33 5.29
C THR A 127 8.90 18.88 6.72
N ALA A 128 10.15 19.07 7.15
CA ALA A 128 10.55 18.81 8.52
C ALA A 128 9.72 19.64 9.50
N ALA A 129 9.01 18.97 10.41
CA ALA A 129 8.21 19.66 11.42
C ALA A 129 9.07 20.57 12.31
N GLU A 130 10.35 20.22 12.48
CA GLU A 130 11.34 20.98 13.23
C GLU A 130 11.65 22.38 12.63
N SER A 131 11.32 22.63 11.36
CA SER A 131 11.53 23.96 10.74
C SER A 131 10.49 25.01 11.14
N PHE A 132 9.45 24.62 11.90
CA PHE A 132 8.38 25.49 12.37
C PHE A 132 8.59 26.00 13.80
N ALA A 133 9.75 25.69 14.40
CA ALA A 133 10.16 26.12 15.73
C ALA A 133 10.83 27.49 15.74
#